data_AF-A0A4V3BE01-F1
#
_entry.id   AF-A0A4V3BE01-F1
#
_cell.length_a   1.000
_cell.length_b   1.000
_cell.length_c   1.000
_cell.angle_alpha   90.00
_cell.angle_beta   90.00
_cell.angle_gamma   90.00
#
_symmetry.space_group_name_H-M   'P 1'
#
loop_
_entity.id
_entity.type
_entity.pdbx_description
1 polymer ?
#
loop_
_entity_poly.entity_id
_entity_poly.type
_entity_poly.pdbx_seq_one_letter_code
_entity_poly.pdbx_strand_id
1 'polypeptide(L)'
;SEILVADCIDSRTFGPLYKGILAKIFTKFSKTPVAQGASTQNTILINQEKSYVKNGLRYTDEHVRHRVMDLVGDLMLCGTRHISGHFETYSTSHAMNAKLLEKIFADESNFEWCVKY
;
A
#
# COMPACT_ATOMS: atom_id res chain seq x y z
N SER A 1 -3.42 -0.06 17.15
CA SER A 1 -4.39 -0.01 16.03
C SER A 1 -5.02 1.37 15.89
N GLU A 2 -5.32 2.08 16.98
CA GLU A 2 -5.97 3.41 16.95
C GLU A 2 -5.26 4.45 16.09
N ILE A 3 -3.92 4.53 16.16
CA ILE A 3 -3.13 5.44 15.31
C ILE A 3 -3.31 5.12 13.82
N LEU A 4 -3.26 3.84 13.42
CA LEU A 4 -3.45 3.46 12.01
C LEU A 4 -4.84 3.89 11.49
N VAL A 5 -5.86 3.75 12.33
CA VAL A 5 -7.23 4.15 12.00
C VAL A 5 -7.35 5.67 11.91
N ALA A 6 -6.80 6.40 12.88
CA ALA A 6 -6.88 7.85 12.90
C ALA A 6 -6.06 8.50 11.77
N ASP A 7 -4.89 7.95 11.46
CA ASP A 7 -3.91 8.61 10.62
C ASP A 7 -3.83 8.07 9.20
N CYS A 8 -4.08 6.79 8.96
CA CYS A 8 -3.74 6.18 7.67
C CYS A 8 -4.93 5.57 6.92
N ILE A 9 -6.05 5.28 7.58
CA ILE A 9 -7.14 4.49 6.97
C ILE A 9 -7.75 5.14 5.73
N ASP A 10 -7.78 6.47 5.71
CA ASP A 10 -8.37 7.26 4.63
C ASP A 10 -7.35 7.63 3.54
N SER A 11 -6.15 7.04 3.52
CA SER A 11 -5.15 7.35 2.51
C SER A 11 -5.46 6.68 1.18
N ARG A 12 -5.70 7.46 0.12
CA ARG A 12 -5.99 6.88 -1.21
C ARG A 12 -4.75 6.28 -1.86
N THR A 13 -4.97 5.24 -2.66
CA THR A 13 -3.93 4.70 -3.54
C THR A 13 -3.50 5.72 -4.57
N PHE A 14 -2.28 5.55 -5.07
CA PHE A 14 -1.67 6.50 -5.99
C PHE A 14 -0.84 5.82 -7.06
N GLY A 15 -0.67 6.49 -8.19
CA GLY A 15 0.19 6.00 -9.25
C GLY A 15 0.47 7.04 -10.34
N PRO A 16 1.42 6.77 -11.24
CA PRO A 16 1.75 7.70 -12.31
C PRO A 16 0.56 7.90 -13.27
N LEU A 17 0.25 9.15 -13.60
CA LEU A 17 -0.83 9.53 -14.51
C LEU A 17 -0.73 8.83 -15.87
N TYR A 18 0.48 8.78 -16.44
CA TYR A 18 0.71 8.15 -17.74
C TYR A 18 0.36 6.65 -17.71
N LYS A 19 0.67 5.93 -16.62
CA LYS A 19 0.30 4.51 -16.46
C LYS A 19 -1.22 4.34 -16.35
N GLY A 20 -1.90 5.25 -15.66
CA GLY A 20 -3.37 5.26 -15.58
C GLY A 20 -4.04 5.45 -16.95
N ILE A 21 -3.54 6.38 -17.76
CA ILE A 21 -4.02 6.61 -19.12
C ILE A 21 -3.77 5.37 -20.00
N LEU A 22 -2.55 4.82 -19.97
CA LEU A 22 -2.19 3.62 -20.72
C LEU A 22 -3.07 2.42 -20.34
N ALA A 23 -3.36 2.22 -19.05
CA ALA A 23 -4.24 1.14 -18.60
C ALA A 23 -5.67 1.27 -19.17
N LYS A 24 -6.22 2.50 -19.22
CA LYS A 24 -7.54 2.75 -19.82
C LYS A 24 -7.55 2.54 -21.33
N ILE A 25 -6.51 2.97 -22.02
CA ILE A 25 -6.36 2.73 -23.47
C ILE A 25 -6.23 1.23 -23.72
N PHE A 26 -5.36 0.53 -23.00
CA PHE A 26 -5.16 -0.91 -23.13
C PHE A 26 -6.47 -1.67 -22.96
N THR A 27 -7.26 -1.35 -21.93
CA THR A 27 -8.56 -1.97 -21.67
C THR A 27 -9.58 -1.76 -22.80
N LYS A 28 -9.44 -0.71 -23.62
CA LYS A 28 -10.31 -0.48 -24.78
C LYS A 28 -9.99 -1.41 -25.95
N PHE A 29 -8.74 -1.82 -26.09
CA PHE A 29 -8.28 -2.69 -27.19
C PHE A 29 -8.10 -4.16 -26.77
N SER A 30 -7.79 -4.40 -25.50
CA SER A 30 -7.68 -5.71 -24.89
C SER A 30 -8.99 -6.11 -24.24
N LYS A 31 -9.37 -7.39 -24.33
CA LYS A 31 -10.49 -7.94 -23.55
C LYS A 31 -10.15 -8.13 -22.06
N THR A 32 -8.94 -7.73 -21.64
CA THR A 32 -8.49 -7.81 -20.25
C THR A 32 -8.76 -6.48 -19.53
N PRO A 33 -9.66 -6.44 -18.54
CA PRO A 33 -9.93 -5.23 -17.77
C PRO A 33 -8.74 -4.88 -16.88
N VAL A 34 -8.21 -3.66 -17.00
CA VAL A 34 -7.12 -3.16 -16.15
C VAL A 34 -7.53 -1.84 -15.49
N ALA A 35 -7.42 -1.76 -14.16
CA ALA A 35 -7.66 -0.55 -13.37
C ALA A 35 -9.03 0.13 -13.65
N GLN A 36 -10.08 -0.63 -13.97
CA GLN A 36 -11.38 -0.08 -14.37
C GLN A 36 -12.06 0.75 -13.26
N GLY A 37 -11.84 0.41 -12.00
CA GLY A 37 -12.36 1.15 -10.85
C GLY A 37 -11.60 2.44 -10.54
N ALA A 38 -10.46 2.70 -11.19
CA ALA A 38 -9.63 3.87 -10.90
C ALA A 38 -10.23 5.15 -11.49
N SER A 39 -10.45 6.13 -10.62
CA SER A 39 -10.97 7.45 -10.95
C SER A 39 -10.29 8.51 -10.11
N THR A 40 -10.45 9.78 -10.50
CA THR A 40 -9.96 10.90 -9.68
C THR A 40 -10.68 11.01 -8.33
N GLN A 41 -11.77 10.28 -8.10
CA GLN A 41 -12.45 10.26 -6.81
C GLN A 41 -11.75 9.38 -5.77
N ASN A 42 -11.06 8.32 -6.20
CA ASN A 42 -10.49 7.30 -5.32
C ASN A 42 -8.98 7.03 -5.52
N THR A 43 -8.38 7.57 -6.59
CA THR A 43 -6.96 7.35 -6.91
C THR A 43 -6.27 8.68 -7.17
N ILE A 44 -5.11 8.86 -6.55
CA ILE A 44 -4.23 10.02 -6.77
C ILE A 44 -3.35 9.73 -7.98
N LEU A 45 -3.40 10.58 -9.00
CA LEU A 45 -2.57 10.45 -10.19
C LEU A 45 -1.40 11.42 -10.10
N ILE A 46 -0.16 10.92 -10.23
CA ILE A 46 1.05 11.72 -10.09
C ILE A 46 1.64 12.00 -11.47
N ASN A 47 2.02 13.25 -11.75
CA ASN A 47 2.79 13.63 -12.93
C ASN A 47 3.92 14.58 -12.53
N GLN A 48 5.17 14.16 -12.73
CA GLN A 48 6.38 14.89 -12.32
C GLN A 48 6.29 15.28 -10.83
N GLU A 49 5.88 16.51 -10.54
CA GLU A 49 5.79 17.07 -9.19
C GLU A 49 4.35 17.41 -8.77
N LYS A 50 3.35 17.04 -9.57
CA LYS A 50 1.93 17.37 -9.32
C LYS A 50 1.09 16.13 -9.04
N SER A 51 0.28 16.19 -7.99
CA SER A 51 -0.76 15.21 -7.68
C SER A 51 -2.11 15.70 -8.19
N TYR A 52 -2.83 14.84 -8.90
CA TYR A 52 -4.14 15.07 -9.47
C TYR A 52 -5.15 14.13 -8.83
N VAL A 53 -6.07 14.70 -8.05
CA VAL A 53 -7.16 13.99 -7.40
C VAL A 53 -8.30 14.95 -7.11
N LYS A 54 -9.54 14.46 -7.11
CA LYS A 54 -10.71 15.27 -6.77
C LYS A 54 -10.56 15.78 -5.34
N ASN A 55 -10.83 17.08 -5.15
CA ASN A 55 -10.74 17.80 -3.88
C ASN A 55 -9.34 17.86 -3.25
N GLY A 56 -8.28 17.56 -4.00
CA GLY A 56 -6.91 17.57 -3.48
C GLY A 56 -6.61 16.42 -2.51
N LEU A 57 -5.41 16.46 -1.93
CA LEU A 57 -4.99 15.46 -0.95
C LEU A 57 -5.76 15.64 0.37
N ARG A 58 -6.08 14.53 1.03
CA ARG A 58 -6.67 14.50 2.38
C ARG A 58 -5.63 14.89 3.43
N TYR A 59 -4.38 14.51 3.18
CA TYR A 59 -3.23 14.80 4.02
C TYR A 59 -2.07 15.29 3.16
N THR A 60 -1.22 16.17 3.69
CA THR A 60 -0.04 16.66 2.97
C THR A 60 0.93 15.54 2.59
N ASP A 61 0.94 14.47 3.38
CA ASP A 61 1.79 13.27 3.28
C ASP A 61 0.98 12.00 2.92
N GLU A 62 -0.20 12.14 2.28
CA GLU A 62 -1.13 11.03 1.98
C GLU A 62 -0.47 9.85 1.27
N HIS A 63 0.52 10.09 0.41
CA HIS A 63 1.29 9.04 -0.27
C HIS A 63 2.07 8.15 0.72
N VAL A 64 2.70 8.75 1.73
CA VAL A 64 3.48 8.02 2.75
C VAL A 64 2.53 7.25 3.66
N ARG A 65 1.42 7.88 4.08
CA ARG A 65 0.39 7.22 4.90
C ARG A 65 -0.21 6.00 4.19
N HIS A 66 -0.44 6.09 2.87
CA HIS A 66 -0.87 4.94 2.06
C HIS A 66 0.18 3.82 2.05
N ARG A 67 1.48 4.16 1.96
CA ARG A 67 2.56 3.16 2.06
C ARG A 67 2.65 2.48 3.43
N VAL A 68 2.40 3.21 4.50
CA VAL A 68 2.29 2.61 5.84
C VAL A 68 1.11 1.64 5.88
N MET A 69 -0.03 2.01 5.30
CA MET A 69 -1.20 1.15 5.22
C MET A 69 -0.95 -0.11 4.36
N ASP A 70 -0.28 0.03 3.21
CA ASP A 70 0.17 -1.09 2.37
C ASP A 70 1.06 -2.05 3.17
N LEU A 71 2.07 -1.52 3.87
CA LEU A 71 2.98 -2.33 4.68
C LEU A 71 2.22 -3.10 5.76
N VAL A 72 1.32 -2.46 6.49
CA VAL A 72 0.52 -3.15 7.50
C VAL A 72 -0.36 -4.22 6.87
N GLY A 73 -1.00 -3.94 5.73
CA GLY A 73 -1.79 -4.93 5.00
C GLY A 73 -0.96 -6.15 4.57
N ASP A 74 0.22 -5.92 4.00
CA ASP A 74 1.13 -6.97 3.56
C ASP A 74 1.65 -7.82 4.73
N LEU A 75 2.00 -7.18 5.85
CA LEU A 75 2.49 -7.88 7.04
C LEU A 75 1.43 -8.83 7.63
N MET A 76 0.15 -8.48 7.53
CA MET A 76 -0.97 -9.31 8.02
C MET A 76 -1.20 -10.57 7.19
N LEU A 77 -0.58 -10.69 6.00
CA LEU A 77 -0.66 -11.90 5.17
C LEU A 77 0.14 -13.08 5.73
N CYS A 78 0.94 -12.88 6.78
CA CYS A 78 1.69 -13.97 7.43
C CYS A 78 0.81 -14.98 8.19
N GLY A 79 -0.52 -14.78 8.24
CA GLY A 79 -1.46 -15.68 8.91
C GLY A 79 -1.54 -15.51 10.42
N THR A 80 -0.82 -14.54 10.99
CA THR A 80 -0.90 -14.17 12.41
C THR A 80 -1.80 -12.95 12.59
N ARG A 81 -2.54 -12.88 13.70
CA ARG A 81 -3.46 -11.76 13.95
C ARG A 81 -2.73 -10.46 14.29
N HIS A 82 -1.55 -10.57 14.90
CA HIS A 82 -0.75 -9.45 15.36
C HIS A 82 0.74 -9.78 15.29
N ILE A 83 1.53 -8.87 14.72
CA ILE A 83 2.99 -8.88 14.86
C ILE A 83 3.37 -7.75 15.82
N SER A 84 4.18 -8.07 16.82
CA SER A 84 4.79 -7.10 17.73
C SER A 84 6.25 -6.93 17.33
N GLY A 85 6.62 -5.73 16.86
CA GLY A 85 7.98 -5.44 16.42
C GLY A 85 8.12 -4.01 15.93
N HIS A 86 9.36 -3.62 15.64
CA HIS A 86 9.68 -2.33 15.02
C HIS A 86 10.04 -2.57 13.54
N PHE A 87 9.34 -1.87 12.65
CA PHE A 87 9.57 -1.97 11.21
C PHE A 87 10.07 -0.63 10.69
N GLU A 88 11.24 -0.66 10.06
CA GLU A 88 11.80 0.47 9.32
C GLU A 88 11.90 0.09 7.85
N THR A 89 11.37 0.94 6.98
CA THR A 89 11.33 0.70 5.54
C THR A 89 11.69 1.96 4.77
N TYR A 90 12.37 1.78 3.64
CA TYR A 90 12.70 2.85 2.72
C TYR A 90 12.20 2.51 1.33
N SER A 91 11.18 3.23 0.86
CA SER A 91 10.61 3.09 -0.48
C SER A 91 10.26 1.64 -0.87
N THR A 92 9.68 0.86 0.04
CA THR A 92 9.41 -0.56 -0.21
C THR A 92 8.24 -0.79 -1.16
N SER A 93 8.23 -1.99 -1.75
CA SER A 93 7.13 -2.52 -2.56
C SER A 93 6.51 -3.73 -1.88
N HIS A 94 5.30 -4.12 -2.29
CA HIS A 94 4.64 -5.34 -1.79
C HIS A 94 5.55 -6.58 -1.89
N ALA A 95 6.31 -6.72 -2.98
CA ALA A 95 7.25 -7.83 -3.15
C ALA A 95 8.41 -7.78 -2.14
N MET A 96 8.86 -6.59 -1.74
CA MET A 96 9.88 -6.43 -0.69
C MET A 96 9.31 -6.73 0.70
N ASN A 97 8.07 -6.31 0.98
CA ASN A 97 7.38 -6.59 2.23
C ASN A 97 7.16 -8.11 2.40
N ALA A 98 6.75 -8.80 1.33
CA ALA A 98 6.65 -10.26 1.33
C ALA A 98 8.01 -10.94 1.57
N LYS A 99 9.08 -10.50 0.89
CA LYS A 99 10.45 -11.02 1.12
C LYS A 99 10.96 -10.78 2.54
N LEU A 100 10.55 -9.69 3.18
CA LEU A 100 10.89 -9.45 4.58
C LEU A 100 10.26 -10.53 5.47
N LEU A 101 8.96 -10.82 5.28
CA LEU A 101 8.29 -11.90 5.99
C LEU A 101 8.94 -13.26 5.70
N GLU A 102 9.21 -13.57 4.44
CA GLU A 102 9.90 -14.81 4.05
C GLU A 102 11.23 -14.97 4.81
N LYS A 103 12.02 -13.90 4.94
CA LYS A 103 13.28 -13.94 5.68
C LYS A 103 13.10 -14.08 7.19
N ILE A 104 12.12 -13.41 7.78
CA ILE A 104 11.82 -13.54 9.21
C ILE A 104 11.44 -15.00 9.51
N PHE A 105 10.50 -15.56 8.75
CA PHE A 105 9.99 -16.92 8.99
C PHE A 105 10.90 -18.05 8.46
N ALA A 106 11.99 -17.72 7.76
CA ALA A 106 12.97 -18.72 7.32
C ALA A 106 13.78 -19.32 8.48
N ASP A 107 13.81 -18.65 9.63
CA ASP A 107 14.58 -19.07 10.81
C ASP A 107 13.79 -18.75 12.09
N GLU A 108 13.53 -19.77 12.90
CA GLU A 108 12.79 -19.65 14.17
C GLU A 108 13.54 -18.80 15.21
N SER A 109 14.85 -18.55 15.05
CA SER A 109 15.59 -17.63 15.92
C SER A 109 15.26 -16.15 15.68
N ASN A 110 14.61 -15.81 14.58
CA ASN A 110 14.24 -14.42 14.24
C ASN A 110 12.97 -13.94 14.94
N PHE A 111 12.17 -14.84 15.51
CA PHE A 111 10.87 -14.50 16.07
C PHE A 111 10.47 -15.48 17.19
N GLU A 112 9.47 -15.10 17.97
CA GLU A 112 8.88 -15.98 18.98
C GLU A 112 7.37 -15.95 18.89
N TRP A 113 6.73 -17.09 19.18
CA TRP A 113 5.29 -17.20 19.27
C TRP A 113 4.82 -16.77 20.65
N CYS A 114 4.09 -15.66 20.72
CA CYS A 114 3.52 -15.15 21.96
C CYS A 114 2.01 -15.35 21.98
N VAL A 115 1.49 -16.03 23.01
CA VAL A 115 0.05 -16.12 23.29
C VAL A 115 -0.30 -15.06 24.32
N LYS A 116 -1.01 -14.00 23.90
CA LYS A 116 -1.61 -13.04 24.85
C LYS A 116 -3.01 -13.55 25.22
N TYR A 117 -3.19 -13.88 26.50
CA TYR A 117 -4.49 -14.15 27.13
C TYR A 117 -5.29 -12.86 27.31
#